data_AF-A0A662W226-F1
#
_entry.id   AF-A0A662W226-F1
#
_cell.length_a   1.000
_cell.length_b   1.000
_cell.length_c   1.000
_cell.angle_alpha   90.00
_cell.angle_beta   90.00
_cell.angle_gamma   90.00
#
_symmetry.space_group_name_H-M   'P 1'
#
loop_
_entity.id
_entity.type
_entity.pdbx_description
1 polymer ?
#
loop_
_entity_poly.entity_id
_entity_poly.type
_entity_poly.pdbx_seq_one_letter_code
_entity_poly.pdbx_strand_id
1 'polypeptide(L)'
;MKIELEEFKRLRRGLKYISDLSGFNYPRGMLFTILTQKKVDQVKQDYGKVCTRLEELSNFWSTHKKIPAWVRLTPMMRVRLLLKALEYTKREIRDSLNDPERIDDADLRRLIWRSVFTDYIYSPIAVKHQFARGRLGELIIEKWLDSRDITYKTEKDLRKESIKTPDFYFSDPIQINGFEINWIESKALFGDPRTHWIYWKKQFSKYLDLFGQGFVVYWFGRIKELDKNVKVWEEEFFRDKLMQNLLDMKIYTLGIKGKSRQEIMKTLRKFSISSVFEVGDVDTGLEKEMDVDVVHLDFESPYSKEFIQAVGRVIDAYSKGRVILLGQSRDWRKCKRRNLSLTLRNMGFKVFHLR
;
A
#
# COMPACT_ATOMS: atom_id res chain seq x y z
N MET A 1 16.57 6.14 7.29
CA MET A 1 15.87 6.84 8.39
C MET A 1 15.80 5.99 9.64
N LYS A 2 16.34 6.50 10.75
CA LYS A 2 16.33 5.81 12.06
C LYS A 2 15.75 6.71 13.13
N ILE A 3 14.89 6.16 13.99
CA ILE A 3 14.33 6.89 15.14
C ILE A 3 14.56 6.14 16.45
N GLU A 4 14.54 6.87 17.56
CA GLU A 4 14.59 6.29 18.90
C GLU A 4 13.31 5.54 19.26
N LEU A 5 13.40 4.60 20.18
CA LEU A 5 12.25 3.83 20.66
C LEU A 5 11.16 4.73 21.28
N GLU A 6 11.55 5.75 22.04
CA GLU A 6 10.60 6.68 22.64
C GLU A 6 9.89 7.55 21.60
N GLU A 7 10.59 7.96 20.56
CA GLU A 7 10.00 8.70 19.46
C GLU A 7 9.01 7.83 18.68
N PHE A 8 9.37 6.57 18.42
CA PHE A 8 8.43 5.60 17.83
C PHE A 8 7.17 5.44 18.68
N LYS A 9 7.31 5.29 20.01
CA LYS A 9 6.17 5.20 20.93
C LYS A 9 5.31 6.47 20.90
N ARG A 10 5.91 7.66 20.81
CA ARG A 10 5.20 8.94 20.67
C ARG A 10 4.38 9.00 19.38
N LEU A 11 5.02 8.73 18.24
CA LEU A 11 4.36 8.68 16.93
C LEU A 11 3.22 7.66 16.93
N ARG A 12 3.50 6.44 17.39
CA ARG A 12 2.50 5.36 17.43
C ARG A 12 1.31 5.70 18.33
N ARG A 13 1.50 6.39 19.45
CA ARG A 13 0.37 6.86 20.29
C ARG A 13 -0.48 7.91 19.56
N GLY A 14 0.17 8.90 18.93
CA GLY A 14 -0.48 10.01 18.25
C GLY A 14 -1.21 9.63 16.95
N LEU A 15 -0.71 8.65 16.20
CA LEU A 15 -1.31 8.19 14.95
C LEU A 15 -2.58 7.35 15.22
N LYS A 16 -3.77 7.93 15.04
CA LYS A 16 -5.07 7.26 15.22
C LYS A 16 -5.83 7.09 13.90
N TYR A 17 -5.70 8.05 12.99
CA TYR A 17 -6.41 8.16 11.72
C TYR A 17 -5.49 8.62 10.57
N ILE A 18 -5.96 8.48 9.33
CA ILE A 18 -5.24 8.93 8.13
C ILE A 18 -5.03 10.45 8.10
N SER A 19 -5.91 11.23 8.75
CA SER A 19 -5.75 12.68 8.92
C SER A 19 -4.48 13.04 9.69
N ASP A 20 -4.04 12.19 10.62
CA ASP A 20 -2.93 12.47 11.52
C ASP A 20 -1.57 12.36 10.81
N LEU A 21 -1.54 11.79 9.59
CA LEU A 21 -0.34 11.66 8.77
C LEU A 21 0.28 12.99 8.35
N SER A 22 -0.42 14.12 8.55
CA SER A 22 0.11 15.47 8.29
C SER A 22 0.53 16.21 9.56
N GLY A 23 0.31 15.62 10.73
CA GLY A 23 0.60 16.25 12.04
C GLY A 23 2.01 16.01 12.58
N PHE A 24 2.85 15.27 11.85
CA PHE A 24 4.21 14.93 12.27
C PHE A 24 5.21 15.27 11.18
N ASN A 25 6.40 15.73 11.59
CA ASN A 25 7.50 16.05 10.67
C ASN A 25 8.28 14.80 10.24
N TYR A 26 7.58 13.83 9.66
CA TYR A 26 8.15 12.60 9.09
C TYR A 26 7.52 12.30 7.74
N PRO A 27 8.18 11.50 6.88
CA PRO A 27 7.58 11.11 5.62
C PRO A 27 6.26 10.40 5.80
N ARG A 28 5.32 10.71 4.90
CA ARG A 28 3.94 10.21 4.96
C ARG A 28 3.88 8.68 4.92
N GLY A 29 4.72 8.05 4.12
CA GLY A 29 4.85 6.59 4.00
C GLY A 29 5.26 5.92 5.30
N MET A 30 6.19 6.53 6.03
CA MET A 30 6.61 6.05 7.36
C MET A 30 5.43 6.10 8.34
N LEU A 31 4.78 7.27 8.45
CA LEU A 31 3.64 7.45 9.34
C LEU A 31 2.47 6.52 8.99
N PHE A 32 2.19 6.36 7.68
CA PHE A 32 1.12 5.47 7.20
C PHE A 32 1.39 4.03 7.61
N THR A 33 2.63 3.58 7.49
CA THR A 33 3.04 2.22 7.81
C THR A 33 3.03 1.95 9.32
N ILE A 34 3.47 2.90 10.14
CA ILE A 34 3.35 2.80 11.60
C ILE A 34 1.86 2.70 12.01
N LEU A 35 1.00 3.50 11.37
CA LEU A 35 -0.45 3.45 11.59
C LEU A 35 -1.07 2.11 11.16
N THR A 36 -0.71 1.57 9.99
CA THR A 36 -1.25 0.27 9.54
C THR A 36 -0.82 -0.85 10.46
N GLN A 37 0.46 -0.93 10.85
CA GLN A 37 0.96 -1.92 11.82
C GLN A 37 0.23 -1.80 13.18
N LYS A 38 -0.04 -0.57 13.65
CA LYS A 38 -0.84 -0.34 14.87
C LYS A 38 -2.24 -0.93 14.77
N LYS A 39 -2.92 -0.71 13.65
CA LYS A 39 -4.28 -1.21 13.44
C LYS A 39 -4.32 -2.72 13.23
N VAL A 40 -3.32 -3.30 12.56
CA VAL A 40 -3.17 -4.77 12.46
C VAL A 40 -3.03 -5.40 13.84
N ASP A 41 -2.23 -4.78 14.72
CA ASP A 41 -2.05 -5.25 16.09
C ASP A 41 -3.34 -5.16 16.91
N GLN A 42 -4.09 -4.05 16.76
CA GLN A 42 -5.40 -3.88 17.37
C GLN A 42 -6.38 -4.97 16.90
N VAL A 43 -6.43 -5.23 15.59
CA VAL A 43 -7.29 -6.29 15.03
C VAL A 43 -6.93 -7.65 15.64
N LYS A 44 -5.64 -8.00 15.73
CA LYS A 44 -5.21 -9.27 16.35
C LYS A 44 -5.67 -9.41 17.80
N GLN A 45 -5.68 -8.31 18.56
CA GLN A 45 -6.11 -8.31 19.96
C GLN A 45 -7.64 -8.41 20.12
N ASP A 46 -8.41 -7.77 19.24
CA ASP A 46 -9.87 -7.65 19.39
C ASP A 46 -10.65 -8.70 18.58
N TYR A 47 -10.05 -9.33 17.56
CA TYR A 47 -10.73 -10.27 16.67
C TYR A 47 -11.36 -11.45 17.42
N GLY A 48 -10.62 -12.06 18.36
CA GLY A 48 -11.12 -13.18 19.16
C GLY A 48 -12.33 -12.79 20.02
N LYS A 49 -12.30 -11.60 20.62
CA LYS A 49 -13.39 -11.08 21.48
C LYS A 49 -14.68 -10.84 20.69
N VAL A 50 -14.57 -10.47 19.42
CA VAL A 50 -15.75 -10.31 18.55
C VAL A 50 -16.27 -11.68 18.10
N CYS A 51 -15.39 -12.65 17.84
CA CYS A 51 -15.80 -14.00 17.46
C CYS A 51 -16.63 -14.72 18.53
N THR A 52 -16.49 -14.38 19.81
CA THR A 52 -17.31 -14.97 20.88
C THR A 52 -18.70 -14.36 21.00
N ARG A 53 -19.00 -13.27 20.26
CA ARG A 53 -20.26 -12.51 20.32
C ARG A 53 -20.89 -12.35 18.93
N LEU A 54 -20.75 -13.36 18.07
CA LEU A 54 -21.27 -13.31 16.70
C LEU A 54 -22.80 -13.27 16.66
N GLU A 55 -23.48 -14.00 17.52
CA GLU A 55 -24.95 -13.98 17.62
C GLU A 55 -25.48 -12.60 18.02
N GLU A 56 -24.83 -11.95 18.99
CA GLU A 56 -25.18 -10.57 19.36
C GLU A 56 -24.95 -9.60 18.19
N LEU A 57 -23.89 -9.81 17.40
CA LEU A 57 -23.59 -9.00 16.22
C LEU A 57 -24.66 -9.15 15.13
N SER A 58 -25.08 -10.38 14.79
CA SER A 58 -26.13 -10.61 13.80
C SER A 58 -27.47 -10.07 14.27
N ASN A 59 -27.86 -10.32 15.53
CA ASN A 59 -29.10 -9.79 16.11
C ASN A 59 -29.13 -8.25 16.11
N PHE A 60 -28.04 -7.60 16.50
CA PHE A 60 -27.96 -6.14 16.47
C PHE A 60 -28.07 -5.59 15.05
N TRP A 61 -27.43 -6.25 14.07
CA TRP A 61 -27.52 -5.87 12.66
C TRP A 61 -28.93 -6.02 12.11
N SER A 62 -29.62 -7.14 12.38
CA SER A 62 -30.98 -7.40 11.91
C SER A 62 -31.95 -6.30 12.34
N THR A 63 -31.81 -5.80 13.56
CA THR A 63 -32.68 -4.73 14.10
C THR A 63 -32.25 -3.33 13.65
N HIS A 64 -30.96 -3.00 13.68
CA HIS A 64 -30.49 -1.62 13.55
C HIS A 64 -29.81 -1.29 12.20
N LYS A 65 -29.51 -2.31 11.38
CA LYS A 65 -28.73 -2.20 10.14
C LYS A 65 -27.41 -1.43 10.33
N LYS A 66 -26.78 -1.63 11.49
CA LYS A 66 -25.53 -0.97 11.91
C LYS A 66 -24.62 -1.95 12.65
N ILE A 67 -23.31 -1.71 12.60
CA ILE A 67 -22.33 -2.43 13.42
C ILE A 67 -22.28 -1.80 14.81
N PRO A 68 -22.39 -2.58 15.90
CA PRO A 68 -22.36 -2.04 17.26
C PRO A 68 -20.99 -1.46 17.64
N ALA A 69 -20.99 -0.46 18.53
CA ALA A 69 -19.79 0.30 18.90
C ALA A 69 -18.70 -0.53 19.59
N TRP A 70 -19.07 -1.66 20.21
CA TRP A 70 -18.13 -2.57 20.84
C TRP A 70 -17.26 -3.35 19.83
N VAL A 71 -17.65 -3.41 18.55
CA VAL A 71 -16.85 -4.04 17.48
C VAL A 71 -15.71 -3.11 17.07
N ARG A 72 -14.61 -3.17 17.84
CA ARG A 72 -13.41 -2.34 17.65
C ARG A 72 -12.44 -2.89 16.60
N LEU A 73 -12.95 -3.15 15.40
CA LEU A 73 -12.17 -3.64 14.26
C LEU A 73 -12.11 -2.62 13.12
N THR A 74 -11.24 -2.86 12.13
CA THR A 74 -11.21 -2.06 10.90
C THR A 74 -12.46 -2.32 10.05
N PRO A 75 -12.87 -1.40 9.16
CA PRO A 75 -14.15 -1.53 8.43
C PRO A 75 -14.32 -2.88 7.72
N MET A 76 -13.28 -3.38 7.05
CA MET A 76 -13.33 -4.65 6.35
C MET A 76 -13.44 -5.84 7.29
N MET A 77 -12.78 -5.79 8.47
CA MET A 77 -12.89 -6.86 9.46
C MET A 77 -14.25 -6.88 10.16
N ARG A 78 -14.88 -5.71 10.36
CA ARG A 78 -16.27 -5.63 10.83
C ARG A 78 -17.21 -6.34 9.86
N VAL A 79 -17.08 -6.04 8.57
CA VAL A 79 -17.89 -6.68 7.52
C VAL A 79 -17.65 -8.18 7.46
N ARG A 80 -16.39 -8.64 7.47
CA ARG A 80 -16.10 -10.09 7.45
C ARG A 80 -16.74 -10.84 8.61
N LEU A 81 -16.68 -10.29 9.82
CA LEU A 81 -17.29 -10.93 10.98
C LEU A 81 -18.81 -10.81 10.98
N LEU A 82 -19.36 -9.72 10.46
CA LEU A 82 -20.81 -9.63 10.25
C LEU A 82 -21.29 -10.69 9.26
N LEU A 83 -20.65 -10.82 8.08
CA LEU A 83 -21.02 -11.83 7.10
C LEU A 83 -20.88 -13.24 7.68
N LYS A 84 -19.83 -13.49 8.47
CA LYS A 84 -19.69 -14.76 9.20
C LYS A 84 -20.83 -14.97 10.21
N ALA A 85 -21.27 -13.93 10.92
CA ALA A 85 -22.39 -14.00 11.85
C ALA A 85 -23.74 -14.19 11.16
N LEU A 86 -23.84 -13.76 9.89
CA LEU A 86 -24.97 -14.02 8.99
C LEU A 86 -24.81 -15.33 8.21
N GLU A 87 -23.93 -16.22 8.68
CA GLU A 87 -23.72 -17.58 8.16
C GLU A 87 -23.16 -17.69 6.73
N TYR A 88 -22.60 -16.60 6.17
CA TYR A 88 -21.91 -16.67 4.89
C TYR A 88 -20.66 -17.56 4.99
N THR A 89 -20.48 -18.44 4.00
CA THR A 89 -19.29 -19.28 3.87
C THR A 89 -18.05 -18.43 3.56
N LYS A 90 -16.85 -19.01 3.79
CA LYS A 90 -15.58 -18.35 3.44
C LYS A 90 -15.51 -17.91 1.97
N ARG A 91 -16.11 -18.71 1.08
CA ARG A 91 -16.17 -18.43 -0.36
C ARG A 91 -17.08 -17.24 -0.63
N GLU A 92 -18.30 -17.25 -0.10
CA GLU A 92 -19.26 -16.17 -0.30
C GLU A 92 -18.76 -14.85 0.30
N ILE A 93 -18.12 -14.89 1.48
CA ILE A 93 -17.47 -13.71 2.06
C ILE A 93 -16.43 -13.16 1.08
N ARG A 94 -15.52 -13.99 0.59
CA ARG A 94 -14.48 -13.53 -0.35
C ARG A 94 -15.10 -12.93 -1.60
N ASP A 95 -16.09 -13.60 -2.18
CA ASP A 95 -16.70 -13.21 -3.44
C ASP A 95 -17.49 -11.89 -3.26
N SER A 96 -18.23 -11.73 -2.16
CA SER A 96 -18.97 -10.50 -1.82
C SER A 96 -18.06 -9.29 -1.55
N LEU A 97 -16.87 -9.50 -0.99
CA LEU A 97 -15.92 -8.42 -0.75
C LEU A 97 -15.23 -7.94 -2.04
N ASN A 98 -15.10 -8.82 -3.03
CA ASN A 98 -14.53 -8.49 -4.33
C ASN A 98 -15.58 -7.91 -5.29
N ASP A 99 -16.83 -8.31 -5.12
CA ASP A 99 -17.96 -7.92 -5.96
C ASP A 99 -19.22 -7.73 -5.10
N PRO A 100 -19.36 -6.54 -4.47
CA PRO A 100 -20.46 -6.29 -3.54
C PRO A 100 -21.85 -6.24 -4.19
N GLU A 101 -21.94 -6.15 -5.52
CA GLU A 101 -23.21 -6.18 -6.25
C GLU A 101 -23.92 -7.54 -6.17
N ARG A 102 -23.21 -8.59 -5.75
CA ARG A 102 -23.79 -9.92 -5.49
C ARG A 102 -24.66 -10.00 -4.24
N ILE A 103 -24.71 -8.93 -3.44
CA ILE A 103 -25.45 -8.88 -2.18
C ILE A 103 -26.81 -8.23 -2.42
N ASP A 104 -27.87 -9.01 -2.19
CA ASP A 104 -29.25 -8.55 -2.36
C ASP A 104 -29.65 -7.51 -1.30
N ASP A 105 -29.24 -7.69 -0.03
CA ASP A 105 -29.53 -6.74 1.05
C ASP A 105 -28.81 -5.40 0.78
N ALA A 106 -29.58 -4.37 0.47
CA ALA A 106 -29.06 -3.05 0.09
C ALA A 106 -28.22 -2.38 1.19
N ASP A 107 -28.56 -2.57 2.46
CA ASP A 107 -27.79 -2.02 3.59
C ASP A 107 -26.45 -2.71 3.74
N LEU A 108 -26.43 -4.04 3.60
CA LEU A 108 -25.23 -4.86 3.65
C LEU A 108 -24.31 -4.53 2.47
N ARG A 109 -24.86 -4.45 1.25
CA ARG A 109 -24.13 -4.01 0.05
C ARG A 109 -23.51 -2.63 0.23
N ARG A 110 -24.26 -1.66 0.74
CA ARG A 110 -23.75 -0.30 1.06
C ARG A 110 -22.63 -0.34 2.09
N LEU A 111 -22.76 -1.16 3.14
CA LEU A 111 -21.73 -1.32 4.18
C LEU A 111 -20.44 -1.93 3.61
N ILE A 112 -20.55 -2.94 2.74
CA ILE A 112 -19.42 -3.57 2.08
C ILE A 112 -18.71 -2.55 1.18
N TRP A 113 -19.44 -1.85 0.31
CA TRP A 113 -18.89 -0.80 -0.54
C TRP A 113 -18.15 0.27 0.25
N ARG A 114 -18.75 0.76 1.34
CA ARG A 114 -18.09 1.72 2.24
C ARG A 114 -16.78 1.14 2.79
N SER A 115 -16.76 -0.13 3.16
CA SER A 115 -15.58 -0.79 3.72
C SER A 115 -14.48 -0.99 2.67
N VAL A 116 -14.84 -1.29 1.42
CA VAL A 116 -13.90 -1.35 0.29
C VAL A 116 -13.19 -0.01 0.09
N PHE A 117 -13.89 1.12 0.17
CA PHE A 117 -13.29 2.43 -0.06
C PHE A 117 -12.60 3.06 1.14
N THR A 118 -12.85 2.57 2.36
CA THR A 118 -12.35 3.22 3.59
C THR A 118 -11.37 2.37 4.40
N ASP A 119 -11.36 1.06 4.25
CA ASP A 119 -10.38 0.20 4.91
C ASP A 119 -9.06 0.21 4.14
N TYR A 120 -8.04 0.83 4.73
CA TYR A 120 -6.71 0.98 4.15
C TYR A 120 -5.74 -0.16 4.51
N ILE A 121 -6.25 -1.30 4.99
CA ILE A 121 -5.44 -2.44 5.43
C ILE A 121 -5.84 -3.74 4.72
N TYR A 122 -7.13 -4.06 4.73
CA TYR A 122 -7.64 -5.37 4.29
C TYR A 122 -8.61 -5.30 3.10
N SER A 123 -8.97 -4.11 2.63
CA SER A 123 -9.78 -4.00 1.41
C SER A 123 -9.01 -4.49 0.17
N PRO A 124 -9.70 -4.90 -0.91
CA PRO A 124 -9.03 -5.25 -2.17
C PRO A 124 -8.07 -4.15 -2.67
N ILE A 125 -8.44 -2.89 -2.48
CA ILE A 125 -7.62 -1.72 -2.87
C ILE A 125 -6.39 -1.60 -1.97
N ALA A 126 -6.56 -1.74 -0.66
CA ALA A 126 -5.45 -1.69 0.31
C ALA A 126 -4.43 -2.82 0.10
N VAL A 127 -4.92 -4.03 -0.22
CA VAL A 127 -4.07 -5.19 -0.53
C VAL A 127 -3.25 -4.93 -1.79
N LYS A 128 -3.87 -4.41 -2.87
CA LYS A 128 -3.13 -3.98 -4.07
C LYS A 128 -2.07 -2.93 -3.74
N HIS A 129 -2.41 -1.95 -2.92
CA HIS A 129 -1.47 -0.92 -2.49
C HIS A 129 -0.30 -1.47 -1.66
N GLN A 130 -0.54 -2.44 -0.79
CA GLN A 130 0.54 -3.12 -0.08
C GLN A 130 1.48 -3.85 -1.05
N PHE A 131 0.93 -4.60 -2.01
CA PHE A 131 1.75 -5.29 -3.02
C PHE A 131 2.53 -4.31 -3.92
N ALA A 132 1.90 -3.21 -4.35
CA ALA A 132 2.58 -2.19 -5.15
C ALA A 132 3.78 -1.58 -4.42
N ARG A 133 3.67 -1.34 -3.10
CA ARG A 133 4.80 -0.86 -2.28
C ARG A 133 5.89 -1.90 -2.08
N GLY A 134 5.52 -3.19 -1.94
CA GLY A 134 6.48 -4.31 -1.88
C GLY A 134 7.32 -4.39 -3.15
N ARG A 135 6.66 -4.51 -4.30
CA ARG A 135 7.31 -4.55 -5.62
C ARG A 135 8.17 -3.32 -5.89
N LEU A 136 7.73 -2.14 -5.45
CA LEU A 136 8.54 -0.93 -5.60
C LEU A 136 9.83 -0.98 -4.78
N GLY A 137 9.79 -1.53 -3.57
CA GLY A 137 10.99 -1.77 -2.78
C GLY A 137 11.94 -2.77 -3.44
N GLU A 138 11.42 -3.89 -3.92
CA GLU A 138 12.19 -4.89 -4.67
C GLU A 138 12.83 -4.29 -5.94
N LEU A 139 12.07 -3.55 -6.75
CA LEU A 139 12.56 -2.88 -7.96
C LEU A 139 13.71 -1.90 -7.69
N ILE A 140 13.73 -1.22 -6.54
CA ILE A 140 14.83 -0.33 -6.17
C ILE A 140 16.11 -1.14 -5.92
N ILE A 141 16.02 -2.32 -5.31
CA ILE A 141 17.16 -3.21 -5.10
C ILE A 141 17.61 -3.82 -6.43
N GLU A 142 16.67 -4.30 -7.27
CA GLU A 142 16.95 -4.82 -8.62
C GLU A 142 17.80 -3.83 -9.43
N LYS A 143 17.31 -2.59 -9.57
CA LYS A 143 18.05 -1.53 -10.27
C LYS A 143 19.45 -1.28 -9.73
N TRP A 144 19.62 -1.37 -8.41
CA TRP A 144 20.90 -1.16 -7.77
C TRP A 144 21.89 -2.31 -8.02
N LEU A 145 21.39 -3.54 -8.05
CA LEU A 145 22.16 -4.75 -8.37
C LEU A 145 22.53 -4.78 -9.86
N ASP A 146 21.54 -4.55 -10.73
CA ASP A 146 21.70 -4.54 -12.19
C ASP A 146 22.69 -3.46 -12.63
N SER A 147 22.66 -2.26 -12.02
CA SER A 147 23.61 -1.19 -12.35
C SER A 147 25.06 -1.49 -11.93
N ARG A 148 25.31 -2.63 -11.29
CA ARG A 148 26.61 -3.11 -10.81
C ARG A 148 26.97 -4.48 -11.39
N ASP A 149 26.18 -4.96 -12.34
CA ASP A 149 26.33 -6.28 -12.95
C ASP A 149 26.34 -7.44 -11.92
N ILE A 150 25.62 -7.26 -10.79
CA ILE A 150 25.51 -8.29 -9.75
C ILE A 150 24.37 -9.23 -10.12
N THR A 151 24.71 -10.50 -10.37
CA THR A 151 23.72 -11.54 -10.67
C THR A 151 23.06 -12.07 -9.39
N TYR A 152 21.75 -12.25 -9.41
CA TYR A 152 20.96 -12.79 -8.29
C TYR A 152 19.89 -13.76 -8.78
N LYS A 153 19.46 -14.65 -7.88
CA LYS A 153 18.25 -15.46 -8.03
C LYS A 153 17.11 -14.80 -7.27
N THR A 154 15.93 -14.74 -7.88
CA THR A 154 14.70 -14.23 -7.25
C THR A 154 13.95 -15.34 -6.52
N GLU A 155 12.92 -14.97 -5.76
CA GLU A 155 11.99 -15.92 -5.14
C GLU A 155 11.46 -16.96 -6.15
N LYS A 156 11.15 -16.54 -7.37
CA LYS A 156 10.61 -17.39 -8.43
C LYS A 156 11.60 -18.46 -8.87
N ASP A 157 12.88 -18.14 -8.88
CA ASP A 157 13.95 -19.04 -9.29
C ASP A 157 14.24 -20.07 -8.19
N LEU A 158 14.20 -19.64 -6.93
CA LEU A 158 14.51 -20.47 -5.75
C LEU A 158 13.39 -21.40 -5.31
N ARG A 159 12.13 -21.14 -5.70
CA ARG A 159 10.96 -21.92 -5.25
C ARG A 159 11.01 -23.41 -5.64
N LYS A 160 11.87 -23.79 -6.58
CA LYS A 160 12.12 -25.20 -6.93
C LYS A 160 13.12 -25.89 -5.97
N GLU A 161 13.94 -25.11 -5.27
CA GLU A 161 15.09 -25.57 -4.49
C GLU A 161 14.88 -25.42 -2.97
N SER A 162 14.04 -24.47 -2.53
CA SER A 162 13.75 -24.25 -1.11
C SER A 162 12.30 -23.83 -0.85
N ILE A 163 11.75 -24.26 0.28
CA ILE A 163 10.43 -23.82 0.80
C ILE A 163 10.48 -22.37 1.31
N LYS A 164 11.68 -21.87 1.65
CA LYS A 164 11.92 -20.55 2.22
C LYS A 164 12.99 -19.83 1.43
N THR A 165 12.62 -18.69 0.86
CA THR A 165 13.42 -18.00 -0.15
C THR A 165 13.48 -16.51 0.20
N PRO A 166 14.67 -15.90 0.33
CA PRO A 166 14.79 -14.45 0.43
C PRO A 166 14.34 -13.80 -0.90
N ASP A 167 14.09 -12.50 -0.88
CA ASP A 167 13.71 -11.77 -2.10
C ASP A 167 14.84 -11.78 -3.15
N PHE A 168 16.09 -11.68 -2.69
CA PHE A 168 17.30 -11.76 -3.51
C PHE A 168 18.29 -12.73 -2.88
N TYR A 169 18.80 -13.68 -3.67
CA TYR A 169 19.86 -14.60 -3.27
C TYR A 169 21.03 -14.55 -4.25
N PHE A 170 22.25 -14.59 -3.74
CA PHE A 170 23.47 -14.64 -4.54
C PHE A 170 24.04 -16.05 -4.49
N SER A 171 24.32 -16.64 -5.66
CA SER A 171 24.88 -18.00 -5.71
C SER A 171 26.29 -18.04 -5.15
N ASP A 172 27.03 -16.96 -5.39
CA ASP A 172 28.31 -16.68 -4.74
C ASP A 172 28.14 -15.47 -3.82
N PRO A 173 28.70 -15.47 -2.59
CA PRO A 173 28.62 -14.34 -1.69
C PRO A 173 29.20 -13.08 -2.33
N ILE A 174 28.57 -11.93 -2.09
CA ILE A 174 29.03 -10.64 -2.61
C ILE A 174 29.50 -9.73 -1.49
N GLN A 175 30.48 -8.88 -1.79
CA GLN A 175 31.00 -7.87 -0.87
C GLN A 175 30.30 -6.53 -1.08
N ILE A 176 29.58 -6.07 -0.06
CA ILE A 176 28.91 -4.77 -0.07
C ILE A 176 29.28 -4.00 1.20
N ASN A 177 29.95 -2.87 1.03
CA ASN A 177 30.39 -1.97 2.11
C ASN A 177 31.19 -2.69 3.22
N GLY A 178 32.11 -3.59 2.83
CA GLY A 178 32.94 -4.36 3.75
C GLY A 178 32.23 -5.54 4.42
N PHE A 179 31.06 -5.93 3.92
CA PHE A 179 30.32 -7.09 4.41
C PHE A 179 30.08 -8.10 3.30
N GLU A 180 30.40 -9.37 3.59
CA GLU A 180 30.03 -10.50 2.76
C GLU A 180 28.58 -10.92 3.02
N ILE A 181 27.80 -11.07 1.95
CA ILE A 181 26.37 -11.34 2.05
C ILE A 181 25.92 -12.33 0.99
N ASN A 182 24.91 -13.12 1.34
CA ASN A 182 24.35 -14.17 0.49
C ASN A 182 22.90 -13.86 0.06
N TRP A 183 22.24 -12.94 0.75
CA TRP A 183 20.86 -12.59 0.45
C TRP A 183 20.47 -11.18 0.93
N ILE A 184 19.43 -10.63 0.29
CA ILE A 184 18.77 -9.39 0.68
C ILE A 184 17.26 -9.67 0.81
N GLU A 185 16.66 -9.13 1.86
CA GLU A 185 15.22 -9.14 2.08
C GLU A 185 14.67 -7.71 2.12
N SER A 186 13.70 -7.44 1.25
CA SER A 186 13.00 -6.18 1.04
C SER A 186 11.73 -6.13 1.90
N LYS A 187 11.68 -5.22 2.88
CA LYS A 187 10.51 -5.01 3.74
C LYS A 187 9.91 -3.64 3.52
N ALA A 188 8.80 -3.60 2.78
CA ALA A 188 7.96 -2.41 2.61
C ALA A 188 7.11 -2.09 3.87
N LEU A 189 7.76 -2.06 5.03
CA LEU A 189 7.18 -1.70 6.32
C LEU A 189 8.18 -0.97 7.24
N PHE A 190 7.71 -0.47 8.39
CA PHE A 190 8.57 0.17 9.40
C PHE A 190 9.12 -0.89 10.35
N GLY A 191 10.44 -0.89 10.53
CA GLY A 191 11.13 -1.83 11.42
C GLY A 191 10.94 -1.48 12.90
N ASP A 192 9.83 -1.93 13.50
CA ASP A 192 9.63 -1.89 14.96
C ASP A 192 10.03 -3.22 15.64
N PRO A 193 10.29 -3.25 16.96
CA PRO A 193 10.86 -4.41 17.64
C PRO A 193 9.95 -5.63 17.57
N ARG A 194 8.62 -5.44 17.67
CA ARG A 194 7.66 -6.54 17.59
C ARG A 194 7.62 -7.10 16.19
N THR A 195 7.49 -6.25 15.18
CA THR A 195 7.46 -6.69 13.77
C THR A 195 8.76 -7.39 13.39
N HIS A 196 9.90 -6.81 13.75
CA HIS A 196 11.22 -7.38 13.50
C HIS A 196 11.36 -8.76 14.15
N TRP A 197 11.00 -8.91 15.43
CA TRP A 197 11.06 -10.20 16.14
C TRP A 197 10.18 -11.28 15.50
N ILE A 198 8.97 -10.90 15.01
CA ILE A 198 8.10 -11.84 14.30
C ILE A 198 8.76 -12.34 13.02
N TYR A 199 9.37 -11.45 12.23
CA TYR A 199 10.07 -11.84 11.02
C TYR A 199 11.35 -12.61 11.30
N TRP A 200 12.11 -12.23 12.33
CA TRP A 200 13.28 -12.98 12.79
C TRP A 200 12.92 -14.45 13.03
N LYS A 201 11.92 -14.71 13.88
CA LYS A 201 11.49 -16.08 14.21
C LYS A 201 10.92 -16.87 13.04
N LYS A 202 10.25 -16.20 12.09
CA LYS A 202 9.53 -16.88 11.00
C LYS A 202 10.33 -17.01 9.71
N GLN A 203 11.33 -16.16 9.54
CA GLN A 203 11.96 -15.90 8.25
C GLN A 203 13.48 -15.73 8.40
N PHE A 204 13.95 -14.66 9.03
CA PHE A 204 15.37 -14.26 8.94
C PHE A 204 16.32 -15.26 9.58
N SER A 205 15.96 -15.86 10.73
CA SER A 205 16.83 -16.86 11.35
C SER A 205 17.02 -18.09 10.44
N LYS A 206 15.97 -18.48 9.72
CA LYS A 206 16.04 -19.60 8.76
C LYS A 206 16.89 -19.26 7.55
N TYR A 207 16.87 -18.01 7.11
CA TYR A 207 17.76 -17.57 6.03
C TYR A 207 19.21 -17.55 6.48
N LEU A 208 19.47 -17.14 7.72
CA LEU A 208 20.79 -17.24 8.30
C LEU A 208 21.28 -18.69 8.36
N ASP A 209 20.42 -19.62 8.78
CA ASP A 209 20.75 -21.05 8.87
C ASP A 209 20.97 -21.69 7.49
N LEU A 210 20.17 -21.32 6.48
CA LEU A 210 20.18 -21.95 5.15
C LEU A 210 21.17 -21.33 4.18
N PHE A 211 21.32 -20.00 4.22
CA PHE A 211 22.02 -19.22 3.20
C PHE A 211 23.17 -18.41 3.81
N GLY A 212 23.41 -18.49 5.11
CA GLY A 212 24.42 -17.68 5.79
C GLY A 212 24.01 -16.21 5.92
N GLN A 213 25.00 -15.33 6.04
CA GLN A 213 24.75 -13.92 6.36
C GLN A 213 23.99 -13.21 5.25
N GLY A 214 23.09 -12.31 5.63
CA GLY A 214 22.36 -11.45 4.70
C GLY A 214 21.84 -10.18 5.36
N PHE A 215 21.06 -9.43 4.57
CA PHE A 215 20.62 -8.09 4.94
C PHE A 215 19.13 -7.91 4.80
N VAL A 216 18.55 -7.11 5.70
CA VAL A 216 17.16 -6.69 5.63
C VAL A 216 17.09 -5.19 5.38
N VAL A 217 16.20 -4.75 4.48
CA VAL A 217 15.94 -3.35 4.18
C VAL A 217 14.53 -2.99 4.63
N TYR A 218 14.40 -2.01 5.54
CA TYR A 218 13.10 -1.46 5.95
C TYR A 218 12.84 -0.12 5.25
N TRP A 219 12.03 -0.12 4.20
CA TRP A 219 11.84 1.05 3.33
C TRP A 219 11.19 2.27 3.99
N PHE A 220 10.52 2.06 5.11
CA PHE A 220 9.81 3.13 5.82
C PHE A 220 10.56 3.60 7.07
N GLY A 221 11.81 3.19 7.24
CA GLY A 221 12.63 3.47 8.40
C GLY A 221 12.51 2.40 9.49
N ARG A 222 13.31 2.57 10.54
CA ARG A 222 13.40 1.61 11.65
C ARG A 222 13.75 2.25 12.99
N ILE A 223 13.59 1.48 14.06
CA ILE A 223 14.20 1.82 15.35
C ILE A 223 15.72 1.64 15.27
N LYS A 224 16.48 2.52 15.90
CA LYS A 224 17.96 2.46 15.94
C LYS A 224 18.47 1.12 16.47
N GLU A 225 17.87 0.63 17.55
CA GLU A 225 18.28 -0.54 18.31
C GLU A 225 17.53 -1.83 17.92
N LEU A 226 17.27 -2.04 16.62
CA LEU A 226 16.80 -3.35 16.17
C LEU A 226 17.89 -4.42 16.37
N ASP A 227 17.46 -5.67 16.53
CA ASP A 227 18.28 -6.83 16.90
C ASP A 227 19.59 -6.91 16.10
N LYS A 228 20.68 -7.29 16.80
CA LYS A 228 22.03 -7.41 16.24
C LYS A 228 22.23 -8.68 15.40
N ASN A 229 21.31 -9.64 15.49
CA ASN A 229 21.46 -10.95 14.85
C ASN A 229 21.32 -10.93 13.32
N VAL A 230 20.59 -9.95 12.75
CA VAL A 230 20.56 -9.71 11.30
C VAL A 230 21.01 -8.28 11.02
N LYS A 231 21.84 -8.11 9.98
CA LYS A 231 22.25 -6.76 9.59
C LYS A 231 21.10 -6.08 8.86
N VAL A 232 20.93 -4.79 9.16
CA VAL A 232 19.85 -3.99 8.60
C VAL A 232 20.44 -2.78 7.90
N TRP A 233 20.29 -2.72 6.58
CA TRP A 233 20.75 -1.59 5.80
C TRP A 233 19.89 -0.35 6.01
N GLU A 234 20.52 0.79 5.78
CA GLU A 234 19.83 2.06 5.63
C GLU A 234 19.21 2.11 4.23
N GLU A 235 17.95 2.53 4.12
CA GLU A 235 17.30 2.69 2.82
C GLU A 235 18.05 3.69 1.93
N GLU A 236 18.75 4.67 2.55
CA GLU A 236 19.59 5.65 1.86
C GLU A 236 20.78 5.02 1.12
N PHE A 237 21.09 3.75 1.37
CA PHE A 237 22.08 3.00 0.59
C PHE A 237 21.61 2.77 -0.85
N PHE A 238 20.30 2.60 -1.05
CA PHE A 238 19.66 2.38 -2.34
C PHE A 238 19.06 3.68 -2.88
N ARG A 239 19.90 4.71 -3.06
CA ARG A 239 19.43 6.01 -3.55
C ARG A 239 18.84 5.88 -4.96
N ASP A 240 17.51 5.86 -5.02
CA ASP A 240 16.75 5.93 -6.26
C ASP A 240 15.63 6.97 -6.13
N LYS A 241 15.27 7.64 -7.23
CA LYS A 241 14.14 8.58 -7.29
C LYS A 241 12.82 7.93 -6.84
N LEU A 242 12.68 6.62 -7.07
CA LEU A 242 11.55 5.78 -6.66
C LEU A 242 11.41 5.67 -5.14
N MET A 243 12.50 5.77 -4.37
CA MET A 243 12.45 5.79 -2.91
C MET A 243 11.59 6.96 -2.41
N GLN A 244 11.66 8.12 -3.09
CA GLN A 244 10.86 9.28 -2.72
C GLN A 244 9.35 9.01 -2.87
N ASN A 245 8.97 8.15 -3.82
CA ASN A 245 7.57 7.74 -4.00
C ASN A 245 7.12 6.85 -2.83
N LEU A 246 7.93 5.91 -2.35
CA LEU A 246 7.57 5.17 -1.13
C LEU A 246 7.31 6.16 0.02
N LEU A 247 8.23 7.09 0.22
CA LEU A 247 8.25 7.96 1.39
C LEU A 247 7.16 9.03 1.42
N ASP A 248 6.81 9.67 0.30
CA ASP A 248 5.88 10.81 0.34
C ASP A 248 4.44 10.49 -0.06
N MET A 249 4.19 9.33 -0.69
CA MET A 249 2.87 8.84 -1.06
C MET A 249 2.02 9.89 -1.81
N LYS A 250 2.59 10.59 -2.81
CA LYS A 250 1.88 11.67 -3.51
C LYS A 250 1.30 11.26 -4.85
N ILE A 251 0.05 11.64 -5.08
CA ILE A 251 -0.61 11.57 -6.38
C ILE A 251 -1.02 12.98 -6.79
N TYR A 252 -0.77 13.33 -8.05
CA TYR A 252 -1.12 14.63 -8.60
C TYR A 252 -2.45 14.56 -9.35
N THR A 253 -3.14 15.69 -9.46
CA THR A 253 -4.31 15.84 -10.30
C THR A 253 -4.29 17.23 -10.95
N LEU A 254 -4.76 17.35 -12.19
CA LEU A 254 -4.74 18.61 -12.93
C LEU A 254 -5.97 18.75 -13.83
N GLY A 255 -6.75 19.82 -13.67
CA GLY A 255 -7.85 20.10 -14.58
C GLY A 255 -7.34 20.70 -15.89
N ILE A 256 -7.76 20.15 -17.03
CA ILE A 256 -7.21 20.53 -18.33
C ILE A 256 -8.00 21.62 -19.06
N LYS A 257 -9.21 21.99 -18.59
CA LYS A 257 -10.02 23.05 -19.24
C LYS A 257 -9.24 24.35 -19.40
N GLY A 258 -9.07 24.74 -20.67
CA GLY A 258 -8.36 25.94 -21.08
C GLY A 258 -6.85 25.89 -20.86
N LYS A 259 -6.25 24.70 -20.77
CA LYS A 259 -4.79 24.50 -20.81
C LYS A 259 -4.39 23.96 -22.17
N SER A 260 -3.34 24.51 -22.76
CA SER A 260 -2.76 23.97 -23.99
C SER A 260 -1.98 22.68 -23.70
N ARG A 261 -1.77 21.87 -24.73
CA ARG A 261 -0.91 20.67 -24.68
C ARG A 261 0.47 21.01 -24.12
N GLN A 262 1.06 22.14 -24.54
CA GLN A 262 2.38 22.57 -24.09
C GLN A 262 2.43 22.92 -22.59
N GLU A 263 1.36 23.48 -22.04
CA GLU A 263 1.25 23.77 -20.60
C GLU A 263 1.12 22.49 -19.76
N ILE A 264 0.36 21.51 -20.26
CA ILE A 264 0.25 20.18 -19.64
C ILE A 264 1.65 19.54 -19.62
N MET A 265 2.34 19.52 -20.76
CA MET A 265 3.70 18.99 -20.90
C MET A 265 4.71 19.63 -19.95
N LYS A 266 4.68 20.96 -19.82
CA LYS A 266 5.52 21.69 -18.85
C LYS A 266 5.24 21.24 -17.42
N THR A 267 3.99 20.96 -17.10
CA THR A 267 3.58 20.45 -15.78
C THR A 267 4.10 19.03 -15.55
N LEU A 268 3.97 18.12 -16.53
CA LEU A 268 4.45 16.74 -16.41
C LEU A 268 5.96 16.69 -16.14
N ARG A 269 6.74 17.48 -16.88
CA ARG A 269 8.20 17.59 -16.68
C ARG A 269 8.55 18.18 -15.31
N LYS A 270 7.87 19.25 -14.90
CA LYS A 270 8.11 19.93 -13.61
C LYS A 270 7.93 18.99 -12.41
N PHE A 271 6.96 18.08 -12.48
CA PHE A 271 6.66 17.16 -11.38
C PHE A 271 7.22 15.74 -11.60
N SER A 272 8.05 15.55 -12.62
CA SER A 272 8.66 14.26 -12.99
C SER A 272 7.62 13.15 -13.09
N ILE A 273 6.50 13.43 -13.75
CA ILE A 273 5.41 12.48 -13.97
C ILE A 273 5.86 11.36 -14.90
N SER A 274 5.64 10.10 -14.50
CA SER A 274 5.90 8.91 -15.31
C SER A 274 4.63 8.33 -15.93
N SER A 275 3.47 8.56 -15.31
CA SER A 275 2.20 8.00 -15.77
C SER A 275 1.07 9.03 -15.68
N VAL A 276 0.33 9.15 -16.78
CA VAL A 276 -0.78 10.07 -16.96
C VAL A 276 -2.05 9.27 -17.08
N PHE A 277 -3.03 9.54 -16.22
CA PHE A 277 -4.35 8.95 -16.31
C PHE A 277 -5.36 9.98 -16.76
N GLU A 278 -5.93 9.78 -17.93
CA GLU A 278 -7.00 10.59 -18.49
C GLU A 278 -8.34 10.04 -17.98
N VAL A 279 -9.07 10.84 -17.20
CA VAL A 279 -10.25 10.35 -16.47
C VAL A 279 -11.53 10.93 -17.04
N GLY A 280 -12.42 10.05 -17.51
CA GLY A 280 -13.64 10.40 -18.24
C GLY A 280 -13.32 10.84 -19.67
N ASP A 281 -14.10 11.78 -20.21
CA ASP A 281 -13.95 12.26 -21.60
C ASP A 281 -12.75 13.20 -21.77
N VAL A 282 -11.56 12.78 -21.35
CA VAL A 282 -10.29 13.47 -21.60
C VAL A 282 -9.53 12.74 -22.69
N ASP A 283 -9.06 13.50 -23.66
CA ASP A 283 -8.09 13.10 -24.67
C ASP A 283 -7.12 14.27 -24.84
N THR A 284 -5.86 14.06 -24.45
CA THR A 284 -4.79 15.06 -24.64
C THR A 284 -3.90 14.76 -25.85
N GLY A 285 -4.07 13.60 -26.50
CA GLY A 285 -3.26 13.12 -27.60
C GLY A 285 -1.78 12.90 -27.26
N LEU A 286 -1.45 12.74 -25.98
CA LEU A 286 -0.06 12.66 -25.48
C LEU A 286 0.62 11.31 -25.74
N GLU A 287 -0.09 10.30 -26.23
CA GLU A 287 0.40 8.91 -26.38
C GLU A 287 1.60 8.78 -27.32
N LYS A 288 1.82 9.75 -28.21
CA LYS A 288 2.79 9.67 -29.30
C LYS A 288 4.08 10.47 -29.09
N GLU A 289 4.21 11.22 -28.00
CA GLU A 289 5.27 12.25 -27.86
C GLU A 289 6.18 12.07 -26.63
N MET A 290 5.96 11.09 -25.77
CA MET A 290 6.69 10.97 -24.51
C MET A 290 6.97 9.53 -24.07
N ASP A 291 8.06 9.40 -23.29
CA ASP A 291 8.32 8.26 -22.40
C ASP A 291 7.44 8.32 -21.13
N VAL A 292 6.16 8.70 -21.26
CA VAL A 292 5.17 8.59 -20.18
C VAL A 292 4.07 7.64 -20.60
N ASP A 293 3.66 6.82 -19.64
CA ASP A 293 2.55 5.87 -19.82
C ASP A 293 1.22 6.64 -19.73
N VAL A 294 0.53 6.81 -20.85
CA VAL A 294 -0.79 7.45 -20.91
C VAL A 294 -1.88 6.38 -20.88
N VAL A 295 -2.77 6.47 -19.90
CA VAL A 295 -3.82 5.47 -19.67
C VAL A 295 -5.17 6.16 -19.59
N HIS A 296 -6.09 5.77 -20.47
CA HIS A 296 -7.47 6.19 -20.40
C HIS A 296 -8.24 5.39 -19.32
N LEU A 297 -8.95 6.11 -18.45
CA LEU A 297 -9.82 5.55 -17.42
C LEU A 297 -11.23 6.11 -17.55
N ASP A 298 -12.16 5.20 -17.76
CA ASP A 298 -13.56 5.51 -17.57
C ASP A 298 -14.29 4.46 -16.71
N PHE A 299 -15.34 4.93 -16.05
CA PHE A 299 -16.25 4.13 -15.22
C PHE A 299 -17.58 4.88 -15.07
N GLU A 300 -18.69 4.15 -15.09
CA GLU A 300 -20.02 4.74 -14.96
C GLU A 300 -20.34 5.10 -13.50
N SER A 301 -20.00 4.19 -12.57
CA SER A 301 -20.32 4.32 -11.16
C SER A 301 -19.07 4.11 -10.30
N PRO A 302 -18.90 4.86 -9.18
CA PRO A 302 -17.87 4.53 -8.20
C PRO A 302 -18.17 3.21 -7.47
N TYR A 303 -19.40 2.72 -7.48
CA TYR A 303 -19.82 1.45 -6.89
C TYR A 303 -19.79 0.34 -7.93
N SER A 304 -18.61 0.10 -8.50
CA SER A 304 -18.45 -0.90 -9.57
C SER A 304 -17.07 -1.57 -9.52
N LYS A 305 -16.97 -2.74 -10.14
CA LYS A 305 -15.72 -3.48 -10.25
C LYS A 305 -14.71 -2.73 -11.13
N GLU A 306 -15.19 -2.06 -12.17
CA GLU A 306 -14.42 -1.22 -13.09
C GLU A 306 -13.75 -0.08 -12.32
N PHE A 307 -14.46 0.54 -11.37
CA PHE A 307 -13.87 1.57 -10.51
C PHE A 307 -12.76 1.02 -9.60
N ILE A 308 -12.97 -0.15 -8.96
CA ILE A 308 -11.91 -0.81 -8.17
C ILE A 308 -10.69 -1.11 -9.04
N GLN A 309 -10.91 -1.58 -10.28
CA GLN A 309 -9.84 -1.84 -11.23
C GLN A 309 -9.13 -0.55 -11.65
N ALA A 310 -9.85 0.54 -11.88
CA ALA A 310 -9.30 1.86 -12.21
C ALA A 310 -8.41 2.39 -11.08
N VAL A 311 -8.86 2.35 -9.82
CA VAL A 311 -8.03 2.71 -8.66
C VAL A 311 -6.81 1.79 -8.55
N GLY A 312 -6.99 0.49 -8.80
CA GLY A 312 -5.89 -0.48 -8.85
C GLY A 312 -4.82 -0.11 -9.87
N ARG A 313 -5.21 0.24 -11.11
CA ARG A 313 -4.29 0.68 -12.17
C ARG A 313 -3.49 1.92 -11.76
N VAL A 314 -4.13 2.89 -11.11
CA VAL A 314 -3.44 4.09 -10.57
C VAL A 314 -2.41 3.70 -9.51
N ILE A 315 -2.76 2.78 -8.60
CA ILE A 315 -1.86 2.28 -7.55
C ILE A 315 -0.70 1.46 -8.14
N ASP A 316 -0.95 0.66 -9.17
CA ASP A 316 0.09 -0.12 -9.83
C ASP A 316 1.04 0.79 -10.62
N ALA A 317 0.55 1.82 -11.33
CA ALA A 317 1.41 2.80 -11.98
C ALA A 317 2.25 3.62 -10.98
N TYR A 318 1.73 3.83 -9.77
CA TYR A 318 2.49 4.46 -8.69
C TYR A 318 3.77 3.71 -8.34
N SER A 319 3.80 2.38 -8.52
CA SER A 319 5.02 1.59 -8.30
C SER A 319 6.09 1.82 -9.38
N LYS A 320 5.79 2.55 -10.45
CA LYS A 320 6.73 2.85 -11.53
C LYS A 320 7.24 4.29 -11.51
N GLY A 321 6.60 5.16 -10.75
CA GLY A 321 6.94 6.58 -10.70
C GLY A 321 5.79 7.47 -10.22
N ARG A 322 5.87 8.75 -10.58
CA ARG A 322 4.85 9.74 -10.20
C ARG A 322 3.64 9.66 -11.13
N VAL A 323 2.47 9.71 -10.52
CA VAL A 323 1.19 9.60 -11.23
C VAL A 323 0.44 10.93 -11.19
N ILE A 324 -0.17 11.30 -12.32
CA ILE A 324 -1.11 12.42 -12.42
C ILE A 324 -2.48 11.97 -12.97
N LEU A 325 -3.56 12.49 -12.39
CA LEU A 325 -4.93 12.30 -12.87
C LEU A 325 -5.43 13.56 -13.60
N LEU A 326 -5.56 13.48 -14.91
CA LEU A 326 -6.12 14.52 -15.76
C LEU A 326 -7.64 14.38 -15.84
N GLY A 327 -8.34 15.51 -15.85
CA GLY A 327 -9.79 15.55 -15.98
C GLY A 327 -10.24 16.87 -16.57
N GLN A 328 -11.39 16.86 -17.23
CA GLN A 328 -11.90 18.01 -17.97
C GLN A 328 -12.00 19.28 -17.10
N SER A 329 -12.75 19.23 -16.00
CA SER A 329 -13.00 20.41 -15.14
C SER A 329 -11.77 20.85 -14.33
N ARG A 330 -11.57 22.17 -14.16
CA ARG A 330 -10.62 22.72 -13.17
C ARG A 330 -11.00 22.37 -11.73
N ASP A 331 -12.30 22.34 -11.44
CA ASP A 331 -12.80 21.86 -10.15
C ASP A 331 -12.90 20.33 -10.17
N TRP A 332 -11.96 19.68 -9.50
CA TRP A 332 -11.88 18.22 -9.39
C TRP A 332 -13.14 17.61 -8.77
N ARG A 333 -13.91 18.35 -7.96
CA ARG A 333 -15.14 17.88 -7.32
C ARG A 333 -16.29 17.69 -8.30
N LYS A 334 -16.24 18.34 -9.46
CA LYS A 334 -17.26 18.32 -10.51
C LYS A 334 -17.00 17.29 -11.61
N CYS A 335 -16.09 16.34 -11.39
CA CYS A 335 -15.76 15.31 -12.39
C CYS A 335 -15.45 13.96 -11.74
N LYS A 336 -15.37 12.90 -12.57
CA LYS A 336 -15.13 11.51 -12.12
C LYS A 336 -13.87 11.34 -11.26
N ARG A 337 -12.88 12.23 -11.39
CA ARG A 337 -11.68 12.28 -10.53
C ARG A 337 -11.95 12.48 -9.04
N ARG A 338 -13.12 13.01 -8.67
CA ARG A 338 -13.52 13.14 -7.26
C ARG A 338 -13.47 11.80 -6.54
N ASN A 339 -14.05 10.77 -7.16
CA ASN A 339 -14.16 9.45 -6.55
C ASN A 339 -12.78 8.80 -6.41
N LEU A 340 -11.94 8.85 -7.45
CA LEU A 340 -10.54 8.40 -7.37
C LEU A 340 -9.79 9.13 -6.26
N SER A 341 -9.87 10.46 -6.21
CA SER A 341 -9.18 11.29 -5.22
C SER A 341 -9.57 10.94 -3.78
N LEU A 342 -10.87 10.73 -3.53
CA LEU A 342 -11.36 10.34 -2.20
C LEU A 342 -10.86 8.96 -1.79
N THR A 343 -10.96 7.98 -2.69
CA THR A 343 -10.51 6.61 -2.42
C THR A 343 -9.00 6.57 -2.18
N LEU A 344 -8.19 7.24 -3.01
CA LEU A 344 -6.74 7.31 -2.84
C LEU A 344 -6.34 7.98 -1.53
N ARG A 345 -7.05 9.05 -1.12
CA ARG A 345 -6.83 9.66 0.21
C ARG A 345 -7.12 8.68 1.33
N ASN A 346 -8.21 7.91 1.25
CA ASN A 346 -8.52 6.88 2.24
C ASN A 346 -7.43 5.80 2.29
N MET A 347 -6.80 5.46 1.16
CA MET A 347 -5.66 4.55 1.09
C MET A 347 -4.33 5.14 1.60
N GLY A 348 -4.35 6.36 2.15
CA GLY A 348 -3.19 7.00 2.74
C GLY A 348 -2.39 7.87 1.78
N PHE A 349 -2.77 8.04 0.51
CA PHE A 349 -2.08 8.96 -0.40
C PHE A 349 -2.35 10.44 -0.04
N LYS A 350 -1.39 11.31 -0.33
CA LYS A 350 -1.60 12.76 -0.37
C LYS A 350 -1.91 13.15 -1.80
N VAL A 351 -3.17 13.48 -2.05
CA VAL A 351 -3.64 13.89 -3.39
C VAL A 351 -3.50 15.40 -3.54
N PHE A 352 -2.60 15.82 -4.43
CA PHE A 352 -2.32 17.23 -4.74
C PHE A 352 -3.09 17.70 -5.96
N HIS A 353 -3.91 18.74 -5.79
CA HIS A 353 -4.64 19.36 -6.88
C HIS A 353 -3.83 20.54 -7.42
N LEU A 354 -3.21 20.33 -8.58
CA LEU A 354 -2.47 21.36 -9.31
C LEU A 354 -3.46 22.35 -9.93
N ARG A 355 -3.05 23.62 -10.00
CA ARG A 355 -3.85 24.72 -10.55
C ARG A 355 -3.49 24.99 -12.00
#